data_AF-A0A916DL56-F1
#
_entry.id   AF-A0A916DL56-F1
#
_cell.length_a   1.000
_cell.length_b   1.000
_cell.length_c   1.000
_cell.angle_alpha   90.00
_cell.angle_beta   90.00
_cell.angle_gamma   90.00
#
_symmetry.space_group_name_H-M   'P 1'
#
loop_
_entity.id
_entity.type
_entity.pdbx_description
1 polymer ?
#
loop_
_entity_poly.entity_id
_entity_poly.type
_entity_poly.pdbx_seq_one_letter_code
_entity_poly.pdbx_strand_id
1 'polypeptide(L)' 'MLFEYATVGMARVSIKGEFLQVNDAFCRIVGYSREEILAKTITIQQITHPEDSRWTLEHY' A
#
# COMPACT_ATOMS: atom_id res chain seq x y z
N MET A 1 15.83 2.67 -7.55
CA MET A 1 15.56 2.51 -9.00
C MET A 1 14.65 1.31 -9.28
N LEU A 2 14.94 0.09 -8.81
CA LEU A 2 14.05 -1.06 -9.06
C LEU A 2 12.61 -0.86 -8.56
N PHE A 3 12.43 -0.25 -7.38
CA PHE A 3 11.12 -0.02 -6.78
C PHE A 3 10.16 0.77 -7.68
N GLU A 4 10.62 1.85 -8.33
CA GLU A 4 9.76 2.71 -9.16
C GLU A 4 9.53 2.12 -10.57
N TYR A 5 10.50 1.39 -11.13
CA TYR A 5 10.38 0.81 -12.48
C TYR A 5 9.74 -0.58 -12.49
N ALA A 6 9.43 -1.15 -11.32
CA ALA A 6 8.73 -2.43 -11.24
C ALA A 6 7.32 -2.31 -11.86
N THR A 7 6.95 -3.29 -12.68
CA THR A 7 5.59 -3.40 -13.23
C THR A 7 4.59 -3.91 -12.19
N VAL A 8 5.08 -4.51 -11.10
CA VAL A 8 4.27 -4.92 -9.95
C VAL A 8 4.07 -3.75 -9.00
N GLY A 9 2.89 -3.69 -8.38
CA GLY A 9 2.61 -2.74 -7.30
C GLY A 9 3.46 -3.06 -6.08
N MET A 10 4.20 -2.05 -5.59
CA MET A 10 5.03 -2.18 -4.40
C MET A 10 4.68 -1.09 -3.40
N ALA A 11 4.58 -1.50 -2.12
CA ALA A 11 4.35 -0.61 -1.00
C ALA A 11 5.23 -0.99 0.18
N ARG A 12 5.69 0.02 0.94
CA ARG A 12 6.22 -0.18 2.29
C ARG A 12 5.20 0.35 3.27
N VAL A 13 4.83 -0.48 4.23
CA VAL A 13 3.85 -0.15 5.27
C VAL A 13 4.53 -0.18 6.64
N SER A 14 4.06 0.67 7.55
CA SER A 14 4.45 0.61 8.95
C SER A 14 3.74 -0.56 9.65
N ILE A 15 4.22 -0.95 10.83
CA ILE A 15 3.54 -1.95 11.69
C ILE A 15 2.12 -1.54 12.10
N LYS A 16 1.75 -0.27 11.91
CA LYS A 16 0.38 0.24 12.15
C LYS A 16 -0.49 0.20 10.89
N GLY A 17 0.06 -0.22 9.75
CA GLY A 17 -0.64 -0.26 8.46
C GLY A 17 -0.63 1.05 7.68
N GLU A 18 0.17 2.04 8.09
CA GLU A 18 0.33 3.31 7.36
C GLU A 18 1.28 3.12 6.17
N PHE A 19 0.95 3.64 5.00
CA PHE A 19 1.88 3.66 3.88
C PHE A 19 3.04 4.63 4.13
N LEU A 20 4.26 4.12 4.00
CA LEU A 20 5.51 4.88 4.09
C LEU A 20 6.08 5.19 2.71
N GLN A 21 5.80 4.31 1.74
CA GLN A 21 6.25 4.44 0.37
C GLN A 21 5.37 3.61 -0.56
N VAL A 22 5.06 4.14 -1.75
CA VAL A 22 4.36 3.42 -2.83
C VAL A 22 4.97 3.78 -4.18
N ASN A 23 5.02 2.81 -5.09
CA ASN A 23 5.45 3.04 -6.47
C ASN A 23 4.27 3.41 -7.38
N ASP A 24 4.56 3.94 -8.57
CA ASP A 24 3.51 4.35 -9.52
C ASP A 24 2.61 3.19 -9.95
N ALA A 25 3.14 1.97 -10.03
CA ALA A 25 2.35 0.78 -10.35
C ALA A 25 1.29 0.50 -9.27
N PHE A 26 1.64 0.64 -7.99
CA PHE A 26 0.72 0.47 -6.88
C PHE A 26 -0.40 1.52 -6.95
N CYS A 27 -0.04 2.80 -7.14
CA CYS A 27 -1.02 3.88 -7.30
C CYS A 27 -2.04 3.58 -8.41
N ARG A 28 -1.58 3.07 -9.56
CA ARG A 28 -2.46 2.65 -10.66
C ARG A 28 -3.38 1.48 -10.31
N ILE A 29 -2.90 0.53 -9.51
CA ILE A 29 -3.68 -0.65 -9.10
C ILE A 29 -4.80 -0.25 -8.15
N VAL A 30 -4.50 0.60 -7.16
CA VAL A 30 -5.48 0.97 -6.11
C VAL A 30 -6.34 2.17 -6.51
N GLY A 31 -5.95 2.92 -7.54
CA GLY A 31 -6.72 4.05 -8.06
C GLY A 31 -6.57 5.37 -7.29
N TYR A 32 -5.62 5.43 -6.36
CA TYR A 32 -5.31 6.63 -5.58
C TYR A 32 -3.97 7.24 -6.00
N SER A 33 -3.86 8.56 -5.89
CA SER A 33 -2.58 9.25 -6.05
C SER A 33 -1.62 8.90 -4.90
N ARG A 34 -0.31 9.07 -5.15
CA ARG A 34 0.71 8.87 -4.12
C ARG A 34 0.47 9.80 -2.93
N GLU A 35 0.06 11.03 -3.20
CA GLU A 35 -0.22 12.06 -2.20
C GLU A 35 -1.38 11.66 -1.29
N GLU A 36 -2.48 11.15 -1.85
CA GLU A 36 -3.62 10.66 -1.06
C GLU A 36 -3.22 9.47 -0.19
N ILE A 37 -2.45 8.52 -0.73
CA ILE A 37 -2.00 7.35 0.02
C ILE A 37 -1.06 7.74 1.16
N LEU A 38 -0.10 8.65 0.91
CA LEU A 38 0.91 9.05 1.91
C LEU A 38 0.40 10.11 2.91
N ALA A 39 -0.75 10.74 2.65
CA ALA A 39 -1.41 11.64 3.58
C ALA A 39 -1.97 10.93 4.84
N LYS A 40 -1.80 9.60 4.96
CA LYS A 40 -2.27 8.75 6.07
C LYS A 40 -3.79 8.69 6.21
N THR A 41 -4.53 9.11 5.20
CA THR A 41 -5.98 8.97 5.11
C THR A 41 -6.39 7.58 4.62
N ILE A 42 -5.45 6.86 3.99
CA ILE A 42 -5.62 5.51 3.47
C ILE A 42 -4.64 4.59 4.20
N THR A 43 -5.15 3.53 4.84
CA THR A 43 -4.35 2.47 5.45
C THR A 43 -4.47 1.19 4.64
N ILE A 44 -3.52 0.26 4.83
CA ILE A 44 -3.55 -1.03 4.14
C ILE A 44 -4.86 -1.79 4.39
N GLN A 45 -5.43 -1.67 5.59
CA GLN A 45 -6.70 -2.33 5.96
C GLN A 45 -7.92 -1.76 5.22
N GLN A 46 -7.86 -0.51 4.75
CA GLN A 46 -8.99 0.10 4.03
C GLN A 46 -9.07 -0.35 2.57
N ILE A 47 -7.93 -0.78 2.00
CA ILE A 47 -7.85 -1.24 0.60
C ILE A 47 -7.76 -2.77 0.49
N THR A 48 -7.52 -3.46 1.60
CA THR A 48 -7.53 -4.92 1.68
C THR A 48 -8.94 -5.41 1.98
N HIS A 49 -9.37 -6.48 1.32
CA HIS A 49 -10.66 -7.09 1.61
C HIS A 49 -10.73 -7.51 3.10
N PRO A 50 -11.88 -7.37 3.80
CA PRO A 50 -11.97 -7.64 5.24
C PRO A 50 -11.54 -9.06 5.63
N GLU A 51 -11.80 -10.04 4.77
CA GLU A 51 -11.41 -11.44 5.00
C GLU A 51 -9.89 -11.66 4.91
N ASP A 52 -9.18 -10.83 4.13
CA ASP A 52 -7.73 -10.92 3.93
C ASP A 52 -6.93 -10.03 4.91
N SER A 53 -7.62 -9.12 5.59
CA SER A 53 -6.99 -8.16 6.51
C SER A 53 -6.34 -8.82 7.72
N ARG A 54 -6.90 -9.93 8.20
CA ARG A 54 -6.38 -10.68 9.36
C ARG A 54 -5.04 -11.36 9.05
N TRP A 55 -4.91 -11.93 7.85
CA TRP A 55 -3.68 -12.56 7.38
C TRP A 55 -2.54 -11.57 7.16
N THR A 56 -2.88 -10.35 6.74
CA THR A 56 -1.93 -9.30 6.36
C THR A 56 -1.15 -8.74 7.55
N LEU A 57 -1.69 -8.76 8.78
CA LEU A 57 -0.98 -8.25 9.97
C LEU A 57 -0.15 -9.32 10.70
N GLU A 58 -0.44 -10.60 10.48
CA GLU A 58 0.27 -11.71 11.15
C GLU A 58 1.62 -12.05 10.48
N HIS A 59 1.86 -11.55 9.25
CA HIS A 59 3.00 -11.92 8.42
C HIS A 59 3.91 -10.74 8.03
N TYR A 60 3.78 -9.59 8.69
CA TYR A 60 4.57 -8.37 8.43
C TYR A 60 5.19 -7.78 9.70
#